data_AF-A0A929FG87-F1
#
_entry.id   AF-A0A929FG87-F1
#
_cell.length_a   1.000
_cell.length_b   1.000
_cell.length_c   1.000
_cell.angle_alpha   90.00
_cell.angle_beta   90.00
_cell.angle_gamma   90.00
#
_symmetry.space_group_name_H-M   'P 1'
#
loop_
_entity.id
_entity.type
_entity.pdbx_description
1 polymer ?
#
loop_
_entity_poly.entity_id
_entity_poly.type
_entity_poly.pdbx_seq_one_letter_code
_entity_poly.pdbx_strand_id
1 'polypeptide(L)'
;MGATYKATGINLKSMPMGENDRLLTILTREFGLMRAIAPGSRKHESTLRGRSGLFVVNNLLLVPGKSLDKIIQAESNASFPKLSQDLGKLTAAQYLAELCLYQALSDQPQEELFAALCEALTRLEAVEGEMAIAILVEGIVQMLYLAGVIPEVERCSVTRKPIPPGSSDSRWRVGFHPAAGGVVSLSVFNKLCARERQQPLQTMDFGAVESEFTFPARPTLVHNEERQPSNGSSNLPDDASSSGDRLSRHPVERRHSAAQSTGRYRAHRPVAGTRLTADEWSLLQQVVSRQHRAATQETDSVAPPARPDSPDVWLSLERALRYYAQYHFERAIQSAHLIDSCFASLPSTVS
;
A
#
# COMPACT_ATOMS: atom_id res chain seq x y z
N MET A 1 32.72 -1.19 -12.33
CA MET A 1 31.58 -0.60 -11.61
C MET A 1 30.32 -1.32 -12.08
N GLY A 2 29.45 -1.78 -11.18
CA GLY A 2 28.18 -2.39 -11.60
C GLY A 2 27.33 -1.38 -12.35
N ALA A 3 26.51 -1.84 -13.29
CA ALA A 3 25.58 -0.99 -14.03
C ALA A 3 24.67 -0.25 -13.04
N THR A 4 24.51 1.07 -13.19
CA THR A 4 23.58 1.86 -12.40
C THR A 4 22.25 1.99 -13.12
N TYR A 5 21.17 2.24 -12.38
CA TYR A 5 19.86 2.48 -12.97
C TYR A 5 19.10 3.55 -12.17
N LYS A 6 18.12 4.18 -12.82
CA LYS A 6 17.30 5.24 -12.24
C LYS A 6 15.89 4.74 -11.94
N ALA A 7 15.30 5.22 -10.86
CA ALA A 7 13.90 4.95 -10.51
C ALA A 7 13.30 6.15 -9.77
N THR A 8 12.03 6.43 -10.00
CA THR A 8 11.26 7.42 -9.25
C THR A 8 10.41 6.69 -8.23
N GLY A 9 10.58 6.99 -6.94
CA GLY A 9 9.89 6.23 -5.90
C GLY A 9 9.62 6.97 -4.60
N ILE A 10 8.61 6.48 -3.88
CA ILE A 10 8.21 6.96 -2.56
C ILE A 10 8.54 5.93 -1.49
N ASN A 11 9.15 6.39 -0.40
CA ASN A 11 9.50 5.53 0.73
C ASN A 11 8.26 5.16 1.56
N LEU A 12 7.91 3.88 1.59
CA LEU A 12 6.78 3.34 2.37
C LEU A 12 7.20 2.84 3.76
N LYS A 13 8.40 2.27 3.87
CA LYS A 13 9.00 1.83 5.14
C LYS A 13 10.45 2.28 5.21
N SER A 14 10.88 2.61 6.42
CA SER A 14 12.26 2.93 6.74
C SER A 14 12.62 2.28 8.06
N MET A 15 13.66 1.45 8.06
CA MET A 15 14.19 0.84 9.29
C MET A 15 15.71 1.02 9.39
N PRO A 16 16.25 1.17 10.61
CA PRO A 16 17.70 1.14 10.82
C PRO A 16 18.32 -0.14 10.26
N MET A 17 19.45 -0.02 9.58
CA MET A 17 20.27 -1.15 9.14
C MET A 17 21.72 -0.89 9.53
N GLY A 18 22.25 -1.72 10.43
CA GLY A 18 23.54 -1.45 11.06
C GLY A 18 23.56 -0.11 11.81
N GLU A 19 24.75 0.46 11.95
CA GLU A 19 24.95 1.68 12.74
C GLU A 19 24.47 2.93 12.01
N ASN A 20 24.81 3.05 10.72
CA ASN A 20 24.71 4.32 10.00
C ASN A 20 23.70 4.30 8.85
N ASP A 21 23.12 3.15 8.51
CA ASP A 21 22.33 3.00 7.29
C ASP A 21 20.85 2.83 7.62
N ARG A 22 20.02 3.01 6.60
CA ARG A 22 18.60 2.65 6.62
C ARG A 22 18.33 1.67 5.50
N LEU A 23 17.43 0.74 5.77
CA LEU A 23 16.81 -0.07 4.75
C LEU A 23 15.42 0.50 4.44
N LEU A 24 15.23 0.85 3.19
CA LEU A 24 13.99 1.43 2.67
C LEU A 24 13.21 0.38 1.90
N THR A 25 11.88 0.40 2.07
CA THR A 25 10.95 -0.24 1.12
C THR A 25 10.30 0.87 0.33
N ILE A 26 10.45 0.82 -0.99
CA ILE A 26 10.17 1.92 -1.90
C ILE A 26 9.17 1.41 -2.94
N LEU A 27 8.06 2.12 -3.10
CA LEU A 27 7.19 1.94 -4.25
C LEU A 27 7.71 2.83 -5.37
N THR A 28 8.15 2.22 -6.46
CA THR A 28 8.66 2.92 -7.64
C THR A 28 7.68 2.85 -8.80
N ARG A 29 7.71 3.89 -9.65
CA ARG A 29 6.89 3.93 -10.86
C ARG A 29 7.30 2.85 -11.85
N GLU A 30 8.61 2.69 -12.04
CA GLU A 30 9.20 1.90 -13.13
C GLU A 30 9.36 0.41 -12.78
N PHE A 31 9.61 0.08 -11.50
CA PHE A 31 9.93 -1.27 -11.07
C PHE A 31 9.04 -1.80 -9.95
N GLY A 32 8.03 -1.03 -9.56
CA GLY A 32 7.11 -1.42 -8.50
C GLY A 32 7.79 -1.45 -7.13
N LEU A 33 7.44 -2.43 -6.31
CA LEU A 33 7.92 -2.53 -4.93
C LEU A 33 9.35 -3.07 -4.87
N MET A 34 10.25 -2.32 -4.27
CA MET A 34 11.66 -2.72 -4.12
C MET A 34 12.24 -2.35 -2.76
N ARG A 35 13.39 -2.94 -2.42
CA ARG A 35 14.13 -2.67 -1.18
C ARG A 35 15.54 -2.18 -1.50
N ALA A 36 15.93 -1.08 -0.86
CA ALA A 36 17.25 -0.51 -1.05
C ALA A 36 17.85 0.02 0.25
N ILE A 37 19.16 -0.16 0.38
CA ILE A 37 19.96 0.43 1.45
C ILE A 37 20.25 1.88 1.08
N ALA A 38 20.04 2.78 2.04
CA ALA A 38 20.47 4.17 2.02
C ALA A 38 21.72 4.32 2.92
N PRO A 39 22.93 4.18 2.36
CA PRO A 39 24.17 4.12 3.14
C PRO A 39 24.47 5.45 3.82
N GLY A 40 24.88 5.40 5.08
CA GLY A 40 25.21 6.57 5.88
C GLY A 40 24.02 7.51 6.14
N SER A 41 22.79 7.15 5.78
CA SER A 41 21.60 8.02 5.92
C SER A 41 21.30 8.44 7.36
N ARG A 42 21.81 7.73 8.36
CA ARG A 42 21.66 8.09 9.78
C ARG A 42 22.77 9.02 10.27
N LYS A 43 23.86 9.24 9.53
CA LYS A 43 24.90 10.23 9.90
C LYS A 43 24.33 11.64 9.84
N HIS A 44 24.84 12.54 10.70
CA HIS A 44 24.36 13.92 10.79
C HIS A 44 24.54 14.69 9.47
N GLU A 45 25.72 14.55 8.86
CA GLU A 45 26.12 15.26 7.63
C GLU A 45 25.68 14.54 6.34
N SER A 46 24.82 13.53 6.43
CA SER A 46 24.44 12.73 5.27
C SER A 46 23.45 13.43 4.37
N THR A 47 23.78 13.52 3.09
CA THR A 47 22.87 14.00 2.04
C THR A 47 21.65 13.08 1.86
N LEU A 48 21.71 11.83 2.31
CA LEU A 48 20.59 10.89 2.25
C LEU A 48 19.66 10.96 3.47
N ARG A 49 20.00 11.71 4.52
CA ARG A 49 19.26 11.71 5.80
C ARG A 49 17.78 12.06 5.66
N GLY A 50 17.48 13.22 5.09
CA GLY A 50 16.09 13.67 4.85
C GLY A 50 15.41 12.84 3.76
N ARG A 51 16.16 12.47 2.73
CA ARG A 51 15.67 11.73 1.54
C ARG A 51 15.26 10.29 1.84
N SER A 52 15.77 9.74 2.93
CA SER A 52 15.45 8.41 3.46
C SER A 52 14.34 8.46 4.52
N GLY A 53 13.59 9.56 4.63
CA GLY A 53 12.40 9.66 5.47
C GLY A 53 11.19 8.96 4.83
N LEU A 54 10.17 8.66 5.63
CA LEU A 54 8.88 8.18 5.10
C LEU A 54 8.22 9.25 4.24
N PHE A 55 7.50 8.82 3.22
CA PHE A 55 6.72 9.71 2.36
C PHE A 55 7.55 10.80 1.67
N VAL A 56 8.79 10.47 1.32
CA VAL A 56 9.63 11.30 0.45
C VAL A 56 9.67 10.64 -0.92
N VAL A 57 9.29 11.41 -1.94
CA VAL A 57 9.40 11.02 -3.35
C VAL A 57 10.76 11.46 -3.85
N ASN A 58 11.54 10.52 -4.37
CA ASN A 58 12.87 10.81 -4.90
C ASN A 58 13.04 10.25 -6.32
N ASN A 59 13.78 10.98 -7.14
CA ASN A 59 14.53 10.43 -8.25
C ASN A 59 15.79 9.76 -7.68
N LEU A 60 15.89 8.44 -7.83
CA LEU A 60 16.95 7.62 -7.26
C LEU A 60 17.94 7.20 -8.35
N LEU A 61 19.22 7.18 -8.01
CA LEU A 61 20.26 6.45 -8.75
C LEU A 61 20.74 5.28 -7.89
N LEU A 62 20.61 4.06 -8.42
CA LEU A 62 20.81 2.81 -7.70
C LEU A 62 21.90 1.94 -8.34
N VAL A 63 22.60 1.17 -7.53
CA VAL A 63 23.36 -0.02 -7.98
C VAL A 63 22.57 -1.26 -7.60
N PRO A 64 22.36 -2.22 -8.53
CA PRO A 64 21.75 -3.49 -8.21
C PRO A 64 22.65 -4.29 -7.26
N GLY A 65 22.06 -4.84 -6.21
CA GLY A 65 22.72 -5.77 -5.29
C GLY A 65 22.28 -7.21 -5.50
N LYS A 66 22.87 -8.15 -4.76
CA LYS A 66 22.44 -9.56 -4.78
C LYS A 66 21.05 -9.76 -4.16
N SER A 67 20.71 -8.96 -3.15
CA SER A 67 19.47 -9.08 -2.39
C SER A 67 18.85 -7.73 -2.04
N LEU A 68 19.68 -6.69 -1.93
CA LEU A 68 19.27 -5.33 -1.62
C LEU A 68 20.05 -4.38 -2.51
N ASP A 69 19.33 -3.48 -3.17
CA ASP A 69 19.95 -2.46 -3.98
C ASP A 69 20.56 -1.38 -3.10
N LYS A 70 21.50 -0.62 -3.67
CA LYS A 70 22.19 0.44 -2.95
C LYS A 70 21.87 1.78 -3.59
N ILE A 71 21.32 2.70 -2.82
CA ILE A 71 21.11 4.08 -3.25
C ILE A 71 22.47 4.79 -3.27
N ILE A 72 22.85 5.31 -4.43
CA ILE A 72 24.06 6.14 -4.61
C ILE A 72 23.69 7.61 -4.48
N GLN A 73 22.59 8.00 -5.13
CA GLN A 73 22.10 9.37 -5.12
C GLN A 73 20.57 9.35 -5.00
N ALA A 74 20.06 10.38 -4.34
CA ALA A 74 18.64 10.66 -4.27
C ALA A 74 18.46 12.16 -4.45
N GLU A 75 17.57 12.54 -5.34
CA GLU A 75 17.09 13.90 -5.53
C GLU A 75 15.61 13.93 -5.14
N SER A 76 15.22 14.84 -4.25
CA SER A 76 13.86 14.88 -3.74
C SER A 76 12.96 15.65 -4.70
N ASN A 77 11.90 14.99 -5.17
CA ASN A 77 10.91 15.58 -6.06
C ASN A 77 9.76 16.20 -5.26
N ALA A 78 9.32 15.49 -4.21
CA ALA A 78 8.25 15.91 -3.32
C ALA A 78 8.45 15.29 -1.92
N SER A 79 7.95 15.96 -0.90
CA SER A 79 7.89 15.43 0.46
C SER A 79 6.64 15.96 1.15
N PHE A 80 6.16 15.20 2.13
CA PHE A 80 4.91 15.52 2.84
C PHE A 80 5.17 15.74 4.35
N PRO A 81 5.98 16.74 4.74
CA PRO A 81 6.41 16.93 6.12
C PRO A 81 5.27 17.24 7.08
N LYS A 82 4.18 17.89 6.63
CA LYS A 82 3.05 18.26 7.50
C LYS A 82 2.23 17.05 7.92
N LEU A 83 2.32 15.92 7.22
CA LEU A 83 1.69 14.67 7.67
C LEU A 83 2.18 14.27 9.05
N SER A 84 3.48 14.48 9.34
CA SER A 84 4.06 14.13 10.64
C SER A 84 3.69 15.10 11.78
N GLN A 85 3.10 16.25 11.46
CA GLN A 85 2.72 17.28 12.43
C GLN A 85 1.32 17.04 13.03
N ASP A 86 0.54 16.14 12.42
CA ASP A 86 -0.80 15.76 12.85
C ASP A 86 -0.88 14.22 12.91
N LEU A 87 -1.21 13.67 14.08
CA LEU A 87 -1.22 12.22 14.28
C LEU A 87 -2.29 11.52 13.43
N GLY A 88 -3.45 12.13 13.22
CA GLY A 88 -4.52 11.59 12.39
C GLY A 88 -4.09 11.50 10.93
N LYS A 89 -3.47 12.56 10.40
CA LYS A 89 -2.90 12.56 9.05
C LYS A 89 -1.77 11.54 8.90
N LEU A 90 -0.84 11.48 9.85
CA LEU A 90 0.25 10.51 9.81
C LEU A 90 -0.28 9.08 9.78
N THR A 91 -1.27 8.78 10.63
CA THR A 91 -1.89 7.45 10.72
C THR A 91 -2.61 7.09 9.43
N ALA A 92 -3.37 8.02 8.84
CA ALA A 92 -4.03 7.82 7.55
C ALA A 92 -3.02 7.60 6.41
N ALA A 93 -1.90 8.33 6.39
CA ALA A 93 -0.84 8.14 5.41
C ALA A 93 -0.18 6.75 5.52
N GLN A 94 0.11 6.30 6.74
CA GLN A 94 0.66 4.98 7.01
C GLN A 94 -0.33 3.87 6.62
N TYR A 95 -1.62 4.08 6.88
CA TYR A 95 -2.69 3.17 6.46
C TYR A 95 -2.68 2.97 4.94
N LEU A 96 -2.69 4.05 4.16
CA LEU A 96 -2.68 3.96 2.69
C LEU A 96 -1.38 3.31 2.18
N ALA A 97 -0.23 3.61 2.81
CA ALA A 97 1.03 2.96 2.47
C ALA A 97 1.01 1.45 2.78
N GLU A 98 0.33 1.00 3.83
CA GLU A 98 0.12 -0.42 4.10
C GLU A 98 -0.74 -1.09 3.02
N LEU A 99 -1.82 -0.45 2.57
CA LEU A 99 -2.61 -0.98 1.45
C LEU A 99 -1.75 -1.12 0.18
N CYS A 100 -0.94 -0.11 -0.15
CA CYS A 100 0.01 -0.22 -1.25
C CYS A 100 0.98 -1.40 -1.06
N LEU A 101 1.48 -1.63 0.16
CA LEU A 101 2.36 -2.78 0.44
C LEU A 101 1.68 -4.15 0.33
N TYR A 102 0.34 -4.21 0.34
CA TYR A 102 -0.39 -5.46 0.21
C TYR A 102 -0.59 -5.86 -1.25
N GLN A 103 -0.69 -4.89 -2.15
CA GLN A 103 -0.99 -5.13 -3.57
C GLN A 103 0.16 -4.81 -4.53
N ALA A 104 1.16 -4.02 -4.12
CA ALA A 104 2.26 -3.63 -5.00
C ALA A 104 3.11 -4.85 -5.35
N LEU A 105 3.33 -5.04 -6.65
CA LEU A 105 4.17 -6.09 -7.21
C LEU A 105 5.59 -5.56 -7.47
N SER A 106 6.55 -6.46 -7.45
CA SER A 106 7.97 -6.19 -7.71
C SER A 106 8.32 -6.47 -9.17
N ASP A 107 9.36 -5.81 -9.66
CA ASP A 107 9.95 -6.03 -11.00
C ASP A 107 8.99 -5.75 -12.17
N GLN A 108 7.96 -4.94 -11.92
CA GLN A 108 7.06 -4.46 -12.95
C GLN A 108 6.59 -3.04 -12.63
N PRO A 109 6.27 -2.21 -13.64
CA PRO A 109 5.75 -0.87 -13.42
C PRO A 109 4.49 -0.88 -12.53
N GLN A 110 4.39 0.13 -11.65
CA GLN A 110 3.26 0.34 -10.73
C GLN A 110 2.83 1.81 -10.75
N GLU A 111 2.78 2.42 -11.94
CA GLU A 111 2.57 3.86 -12.12
C GLU A 111 1.24 4.35 -11.52
N GLU A 112 0.15 3.63 -11.76
CA GLU A 112 -1.18 4.00 -11.24
C GLU A 112 -1.23 3.98 -9.71
N LEU A 113 -0.67 2.93 -9.09
CA LEU A 113 -0.61 2.81 -7.63
C LEU A 113 0.29 3.88 -7.01
N PHE A 114 1.43 4.15 -7.64
CA PHE A 114 2.35 5.21 -7.23
C PHE A 114 1.67 6.59 -7.30
N ALA A 115 1.00 6.90 -8.41
CA ALA A 115 0.30 8.16 -8.61
C ALA A 115 -0.84 8.34 -7.62
N ALA A 116 -1.69 7.32 -7.46
CA ALA A 116 -2.82 7.33 -6.52
C ALA A 116 -2.36 7.55 -5.07
N LEU A 117 -1.27 6.92 -4.64
CA LEU A 117 -0.72 7.17 -3.31
C LEU A 117 -0.22 8.61 -3.17
N CYS A 118 0.53 9.13 -4.14
CA CYS A 118 1.05 10.50 -4.09
C CYS A 118 -0.07 11.54 -4.07
N GLU A 119 -1.12 11.33 -4.86
CA GLU A 119 -2.31 12.19 -4.86
C GLU A 119 -3.02 12.15 -3.50
N ALA A 120 -3.29 10.95 -2.97
CA ALA A 120 -3.94 10.80 -1.68
C ALA A 120 -3.13 11.48 -0.55
N LEU A 121 -1.81 11.33 -0.54
CA LEU A 121 -0.93 12.00 0.43
C LEU A 121 -0.93 13.53 0.27
N THR A 122 -0.96 14.04 -0.96
CA THR A 122 -1.06 15.48 -1.24
C THR A 122 -2.37 16.05 -0.68
N ARG A 123 -3.49 15.38 -0.95
CA ARG A 123 -4.81 15.76 -0.44
C ARG A 123 -4.86 15.70 1.09
N LEU A 124 -4.30 14.64 1.68
CA LEU A 124 -4.25 14.44 3.12
C LEU A 124 -3.41 15.51 3.82
N GLU A 125 -2.33 15.95 3.20
CA GLU A 125 -1.49 17.01 3.73
C GLU A 125 -2.22 18.37 3.75
N ALA A 126 -3.02 18.64 2.72
CA ALA A 126 -3.69 19.92 2.48
C ALA A 126 -4.96 20.15 3.32
N VAL A 127 -5.67 19.10 3.74
CA VAL A 127 -6.90 19.21 4.55
C VAL A 127 -6.59 19.49 6.02
N GLU A 128 -7.58 19.91 6.81
CA GLU A 128 -7.46 19.92 8.27
C GLU A 128 -7.52 18.50 8.85
N GLY A 129 -6.99 18.30 10.07
CA GLY A 129 -6.90 17.01 10.74
C GLY A 129 -8.25 16.27 10.81
N GLU A 130 -9.33 16.96 11.16
CA GLU A 130 -10.70 16.39 11.23
C GLU A 130 -11.18 15.78 9.90
N MET A 131 -10.70 16.30 8.76
CA MET A 131 -11.10 15.85 7.44
C MET A 131 -10.20 14.73 6.89
N ALA A 132 -9.12 14.38 7.59
CA ALA A 132 -8.20 13.33 7.18
C ALA A 132 -8.90 11.96 7.02
N ILE A 133 -9.91 11.67 7.86
CA ILE A 133 -10.68 10.42 7.76
C ILE A 133 -11.48 10.31 6.45
N ALA A 134 -11.99 11.43 5.94
CA ALA A 134 -12.69 11.44 4.65
C ALA A 134 -11.73 11.14 3.50
N ILE A 135 -10.55 11.76 3.51
CA ILE A 135 -9.49 11.49 2.52
C ILE A 135 -9.01 10.04 2.63
N LEU A 136 -8.91 9.49 3.85
CA LEU A 136 -8.58 8.08 4.05
C LEU A 136 -9.63 7.16 3.44
N VAL A 137 -10.92 7.39 3.70
CA VAL A 137 -12.01 6.57 3.13
C VAL A 137 -11.99 6.58 1.60
N GLU A 138 -11.84 7.76 0.99
CA GLU A 138 -11.69 7.87 -0.46
C GLU A 138 -10.44 7.14 -0.97
N GLY A 139 -9.32 7.28 -0.26
CA GLY A 139 -8.07 6.56 -0.57
C GLY A 139 -8.22 5.04 -0.46
N ILE A 140 -8.95 4.52 0.54
CA ILE A 140 -9.22 3.07 0.66
C ILE A 140 -10.01 2.58 -0.56
N VAL A 141 -11.05 3.31 -0.97
CA VAL A 141 -11.84 2.95 -2.16
C VAL A 141 -10.99 2.99 -3.43
N GLN A 142 -10.12 3.99 -3.60
CA GLN A 142 -9.17 4.06 -4.70
C GLN A 142 -8.20 2.86 -4.71
N MET A 143 -7.67 2.44 -3.56
CA MET A 143 -6.78 1.27 -3.47
C MET A 143 -7.53 -0.03 -3.81
N LEU A 144 -8.75 -0.20 -3.32
CA LEU A 144 -9.62 -1.34 -3.64
C LEU A 144 -9.98 -1.38 -5.14
N TYR A 145 -10.20 -0.21 -5.76
CA TYR A 145 -10.42 -0.09 -7.19
C TYR A 145 -9.21 -0.59 -7.99
N LEU A 146 -8.01 -0.10 -7.67
CA LEU A 146 -6.77 -0.52 -8.33
C LEU A 146 -6.46 -2.01 -8.12
N ALA A 147 -6.87 -2.56 -6.98
CA ALA A 147 -6.75 -3.98 -6.69
C ALA A 147 -7.83 -4.84 -7.39
N GLY A 148 -8.79 -4.23 -8.09
CA GLY A 148 -9.86 -4.94 -8.81
C GLY A 148 -10.94 -5.54 -7.89
N VAL A 149 -11.02 -5.09 -6.64
CA VAL A 149 -11.92 -5.63 -5.61
C VAL A 149 -12.84 -4.56 -5.03
N ILE A 150 -13.17 -3.50 -5.77
CA ILE A 150 -14.08 -2.46 -5.31
C ILE A 150 -15.45 -3.05 -4.88
N PRO A 151 -16.03 -2.63 -3.74
CA PRO A 151 -17.32 -3.18 -3.30
C PRO A 151 -18.47 -2.77 -4.23
N GLU A 152 -19.40 -3.70 -4.46
CA GLU A 152 -20.71 -3.40 -5.05
C GLU A 152 -21.55 -2.61 -4.04
N VAL A 153 -22.14 -1.50 -4.49
CA VAL A 153 -22.88 -0.56 -3.63
C VAL A 153 -24.29 -0.23 -4.14
N GLU A 154 -24.64 -0.63 -5.36
CA GLU A 154 -25.94 -0.31 -5.96
C GLU A 154 -26.93 -1.48 -5.86
N ARG A 155 -26.42 -2.70 -6.07
CA ARG A 155 -27.23 -3.91 -6.13
C ARG A 155 -26.83 -4.88 -5.02
N CYS A 156 -27.80 -5.64 -4.53
CA CYS A 156 -27.52 -6.72 -3.60
C CYS A 156 -26.58 -7.73 -4.27
N SER A 157 -25.38 -7.90 -3.71
CA SER A 157 -24.30 -8.69 -4.33
C SER A 157 -24.68 -10.17 -4.53
N VAL A 158 -25.63 -10.68 -3.73
CA VAL A 158 -26.15 -12.05 -3.84
C VAL A 158 -27.35 -12.16 -4.79
N THR A 159 -28.33 -11.27 -4.68
CA THR A 159 -29.60 -11.40 -5.42
C THR A 159 -29.63 -10.60 -6.72
N ARG A 160 -28.66 -9.72 -6.93
CA ARG A 160 -28.54 -8.75 -8.04
C ARG A 160 -29.70 -7.76 -8.18
N LYS A 161 -30.64 -7.74 -7.23
CA LYS A 161 -31.72 -6.76 -7.16
C LYS A 161 -31.17 -5.42 -6.65
N PRO A 162 -31.66 -4.28 -7.17
CA PRO A 162 -31.31 -2.97 -6.62
C PRO A 162 -31.63 -2.89 -5.13
N ILE A 163 -30.77 -2.22 -4.36
CA ILE A 163 -31.08 -1.88 -2.97
C ILE A 163 -32.05 -0.68 -3.01
N PRO A 164 -33.23 -0.77 -2.38
CA PRO A 164 -34.15 0.36 -2.37
C PRO A 164 -33.51 1.54 -1.61
N PRO A 165 -33.72 2.79 -2.06
CA PRO A 165 -33.19 3.95 -1.37
C PRO A 165 -33.63 3.94 0.10
N GLY A 166 -32.78 4.43 0.99
CA GLY A 166 -33.15 4.65 2.38
C GLY A 166 -34.39 5.52 2.44
N SER A 167 -35.52 4.94 2.84
CA SER A 167 -36.72 5.73 3.15
C SER A 167 -36.38 6.72 4.26
N SER A 168 -37.15 7.80 4.44
CA SER A 168 -37.02 8.75 5.58
C SER A 168 -37.13 8.13 6.98
N ASP A 169 -37.18 6.81 7.05
CA ASP A 169 -37.13 5.99 8.24
C ASP A 169 -35.70 5.93 8.81
N SER A 170 -35.48 6.57 9.97
CA SER A 170 -34.22 6.53 10.73
C SER A 170 -33.77 5.09 11.09
N ARG A 171 -34.68 4.12 11.05
CA ARG A 171 -34.44 2.71 11.34
C ARG A 171 -33.89 1.94 10.15
N TRP A 172 -33.91 2.53 8.95
CA TRP A 172 -33.49 1.88 7.73
C TRP A 172 -32.01 1.45 7.79
N ARG A 173 -31.72 0.22 7.35
CA ARG A 173 -30.36 -0.33 7.29
C ARG A 173 -30.18 -1.23 6.07
N VAL A 174 -28.97 -1.22 5.52
CA VAL A 174 -28.49 -2.21 4.53
C VAL A 174 -27.34 -3.03 5.11
N GLY A 175 -27.18 -4.28 4.69
CA GLY A 175 -26.03 -5.08 5.08
C GLY A 175 -24.84 -4.79 4.17
N PHE A 176 -23.64 -4.77 4.72
CA PHE A 176 -22.39 -4.70 3.98
C PHE A 176 -21.51 -5.87 4.39
N HIS A 177 -21.16 -6.74 3.45
CA HIS A 177 -20.57 -8.04 3.75
C HIS A 177 -19.37 -8.33 2.84
N PRO A 178 -18.15 -8.43 3.40
CA PRO A 178 -16.93 -8.66 2.61
C PRO A 178 -17.01 -9.89 1.71
N ALA A 179 -17.34 -11.06 2.27
CA ALA A 179 -17.45 -12.29 1.48
C ALA A 179 -18.56 -12.27 0.42
N ALA A 180 -19.54 -11.37 0.53
CA ALA A 180 -20.57 -11.21 -0.50
C ALA A 180 -20.12 -10.26 -1.62
N GLY A 181 -19.05 -9.48 -1.42
CA GLY A 181 -18.55 -8.49 -2.39
C GLY A 181 -19.15 -7.09 -2.24
N GLY A 182 -19.79 -6.76 -1.11
CA GLY A 182 -20.33 -5.43 -0.86
C GLY A 182 -21.71 -5.43 -0.21
N VAL A 183 -22.62 -4.59 -0.71
CA VAL A 183 -23.94 -4.43 -0.11
C VAL A 183 -24.84 -5.63 -0.38
N VAL A 184 -25.68 -5.96 0.60
CA VAL A 184 -26.69 -7.02 0.55
C VAL A 184 -27.96 -6.57 1.27
N SER A 185 -29.11 -7.05 0.83
CA SER A 185 -30.38 -6.77 1.53
C SER A 185 -30.33 -7.30 2.97
N LEU A 186 -31.03 -6.65 3.90
CA LEU A 186 -30.99 -7.03 5.32
C LEU A 186 -31.43 -8.49 5.57
N SER A 187 -32.36 -8.99 4.75
CA SER A 187 -32.80 -10.39 4.78
C SER A 187 -31.69 -11.36 4.37
N VAL A 188 -30.88 -11.02 3.36
CA VAL A 188 -29.72 -11.82 2.93
C VAL A 188 -28.61 -11.72 3.97
N PHE A 189 -28.33 -10.51 4.45
CA PHE A 189 -27.35 -10.25 5.49
C PHE A 189 -27.58 -11.12 6.73
N ASN A 190 -28.80 -11.15 7.25
CA ASN A 190 -29.14 -11.97 8.43
C ASN A 190 -28.94 -13.48 8.17
N LYS A 191 -29.19 -13.95 6.95
CA LYS A 191 -28.94 -15.35 6.56
C LYS A 191 -27.44 -15.66 6.48
N LEU A 192 -26.64 -14.75 5.91
CA LEU A 192 -25.18 -14.90 5.83
C LEU A 192 -24.57 -14.97 7.24
N CYS A 193 -24.87 -13.99 8.10
CA CYS A 193 -24.36 -13.98 9.48
C CYS A 193 -24.84 -15.19 10.29
N ALA A 194 -26.06 -15.70 10.05
CA ALA A 194 -26.54 -16.92 10.71
C ALA A 194 -25.74 -18.16 10.29
N ARG A 195 -25.37 -18.27 9.00
CA ARG A 195 -24.55 -19.37 8.49
C ARG A 195 -23.13 -19.34 9.05
N GLU A 196 -22.51 -18.16 9.11
CA GLU A 196 -21.16 -17.99 9.65
C GLU A 196 -21.08 -18.37 11.13
N ARG A 197 -22.12 -18.06 11.91
CA ARG A 197 -22.20 -18.48 13.33
C ARG A 197 -22.33 -19.99 13.51
N GLN A 198 -22.83 -20.70 12.50
CA GLN A 198 -23.02 -22.15 12.51
C GLN A 198 -21.82 -22.91 11.93
N GLN A 199 -20.94 -22.24 11.19
CA GLN A 199 -19.70 -22.85 10.73
C GLN A 199 -18.68 -22.87 11.87
N PRO A 200 -18.13 -24.04 12.25
CA PRO A 200 -17.01 -24.08 13.18
C PRO A 200 -15.84 -23.30 12.58
N LEU A 201 -15.08 -22.61 13.42
CA LEU A 201 -13.79 -22.00 13.04
C LEU A 201 -12.95 -23.07 12.35
N GLN A 202 -12.94 -23.11 11.02
CA GLN A 202 -12.02 -23.97 10.31
C GLN A 202 -10.64 -23.42 10.56
N THR A 203 -9.89 -24.15 11.38
CA THR A 203 -8.46 -23.91 11.52
C THR A 203 -7.86 -24.43 10.21
N MET A 204 -7.79 -23.59 9.19
CA MET A 204 -6.96 -23.90 8.05
C MET A 204 -5.51 -23.75 8.51
N ASP A 205 -4.83 -24.88 8.63
CA ASP A 205 -3.39 -24.94 8.86
C ASP A 205 -2.71 -24.55 7.54
N PHE A 206 -2.60 -23.24 7.31
CA PHE A 206 -1.68 -22.73 6.32
C PHE A 206 -0.29 -22.90 6.93
N GLY A 207 0.31 -24.07 6.70
CA GLY A 207 1.65 -24.41 7.13
C GLY A 207 2.57 -23.22 6.92
N ALA A 208 3.39 -22.91 7.94
CA ALA A 208 4.21 -21.72 8.08
C ALA A 208 4.48 -21.02 6.73
N VAL A 209 3.69 -19.99 6.43
CA VAL A 209 4.05 -19.06 5.37
C VAL A 209 5.21 -18.27 5.94
N GLU A 210 6.42 -18.69 5.63
CA GLU A 210 7.55 -17.77 5.67
C GLU A 210 7.09 -16.53 4.92
N SER A 211 7.20 -15.35 5.56
CA SER A 211 7.12 -14.09 4.83
C SER A 211 8.37 -13.90 3.95
N GLU A 212 8.83 -14.98 3.33
CA GLU A 212 9.74 -14.98 2.23
C GLU A 212 8.94 -14.49 1.02
N PHE A 213 8.77 -13.17 0.95
CA PHE A 213 8.92 -12.51 -0.34
C PHE A 213 10.37 -12.76 -0.77
N THR A 214 10.62 -13.96 -1.31
CA THR A 214 11.86 -14.27 -1.99
C THR A 214 11.76 -13.55 -3.31
N PHE A 215 12.31 -12.33 -3.32
CA PHE A 215 12.51 -11.58 -4.53
C PHE A 215 13.39 -12.46 -5.44
N PRO A 216 12.89 -12.89 -6.62
CA PRO A 216 13.73 -13.61 -7.55
C PRO A 216 14.94 -12.73 -7.89
N ALA A 217 16.10 -13.34 -8.12
CA ALA A 217 17.23 -12.61 -8.66
C ALA A 217 16.77 -11.93 -9.96
N ARG A 218 16.89 -10.60 -10.03
CA ARG A 218 16.43 -9.83 -11.19
C ARG A 218 16.97 -10.42 -12.50
N PRO A 219 16.13 -10.64 -13.52
CA PRO A 219 16.63 -10.98 -14.84
C PRO A 219 17.54 -9.85 -15.32
N THR A 220 18.64 -10.22 -15.96
CA THR A 220 19.63 -9.27 -16.49
C THR A 220 18.94 -8.34 -17.48
N LEU A 221 18.97 -7.03 -17.19
CA LEU A 221 18.44 -5.99 -18.08
C LEU A 221 19.15 -6.09 -19.44
N VAL A 222 18.45 -6.65 -20.45
CA VAL A 222 18.91 -6.63 -21.84
C VAL A 222 18.82 -5.19 -22.31
N HIS A 223 19.97 -4.55 -22.44
CA HIS A 223 20.05 -3.21 -23.02
C HIS A 223 19.80 -3.31 -24.52
N ASN A 224 18.78 -2.60 -25.01
CA ASN A 224 18.75 -2.19 -26.41
C ASN A 224 19.76 -1.05 -26.55
N GLU A 225 20.99 -1.38 -26.94
CA GLU A 225 21.93 -0.38 -27.45
C GLU A 225 21.40 0.11 -28.81
N GLU A 226 20.91 1.35 -28.85
CA GLU A 226 20.75 2.10 -30.09
C GLU A 226 22.12 2.19 -30.77
N ARG A 227 22.29 1.41 -31.85
CA ARG A 227 23.47 1.49 -32.71
C ARG A 227 23.56 2.86 -33.36
N GLN A 228 24.52 3.67 -32.96
CA GLN A 228 25.12 4.66 -33.84
C GLN A 228 26.36 4.06 -34.53
N PRO A 229 26.56 4.29 -35.84
CA PRO A 229 27.62 3.63 -36.58
C PRO A 229 28.97 4.32 -36.34
N SER A 230 29.93 3.61 -35.78
CA SER A 230 31.34 4.01 -35.78
C SER A 230 32.09 3.31 -36.92
N ASN A 231 32.68 4.13 -37.79
CA ASN A 231 33.56 3.70 -38.87
C ASN A 231 34.80 3.00 -38.31
N GLY A 232 35.08 1.81 -38.83
CA GLY A 232 36.30 1.06 -38.55
C GLY A 232 37.46 1.40 -39.50
N SER A 233 38.67 1.37 -38.96
CA SER A 233 39.89 0.69 -39.46
C SER A 233 41.01 1.05 -38.47
N SER A 234 41.98 0.24 -38.07
CA SER A 234 42.57 -0.96 -38.63
C SER A 234 43.55 -1.60 -37.62
N ASN A 235 43.87 -2.88 -37.85
CA ASN A 235 45.10 -3.62 -37.51
C ASN A 235 45.26 -4.39 -36.18
N LEU A 236 45.41 -5.71 -36.38
CA LEU A 236 45.97 -6.81 -35.57
C LEU A 236 47.53 -6.80 -35.60
N PRO A 237 48.26 -7.80 -35.03
CA PRO A 237 48.13 -8.53 -33.76
C PRO A 237 49.49 -8.63 -32.98
N ASP A 238 49.49 -9.34 -31.84
CA ASP A 238 50.48 -10.36 -31.40
C ASP A 238 50.94 -10.33 -29.92
N ASP A 239 50.84 -11.53 -29.36
CA ASP A 239 51.77 -12.25 -28.48
C ASP A 239 51.87 -12.12 -26.93
N ALA A 240 51.93 -13.34 -26.36
CA ALA A 240 52.77 -13.82 -25.26
C ALA A 240 52.35 -13.68 -23.79
N SER A 241 51.86 -14.81 -23.25
CA SER A 241 52.35 -15.55 -22.05
C SER A 241 52.89 -14.81 -20.81
N SER A 242 52.32 -15.10 -19.64
CA SER A 242 53.01 -15.67 -18.45
C SER A 242 52.00 -15.84 -17.30
N SER A 243 51.77 -17.05 -16.79
CA SER A 243 52.42 -17.64 -15.60
C SER A 243 52.04 -16.96 -14.28
N GLY A 244 51.37 -17.67 -13.35
CA GLY A 244 51.25 -17.17 -11.98
C GLY A 244 50.20 -17.82 -11.09
N ASP A 245 50.58 -18.96 -10.51
CA ASP A 245 50.33 -19.36 -9.12
C ASP A 245 48.94 -19.87 -8.67
N ARG A 246 48.92 -21.17 -8.34
CA ARG A 246 47.84 -21.86 -7.63
C ARG A 246 48.10 -21.77 -6.12
N LEU A 247 47.24 -21.07 -5.40
CA LEU A 247 47.06 -21.25 -3.97
C LEU A 247 45.59 -21.53 -3.67
N SER A 248 45.30 -22.82 -3.51
CA SER A 248 44.05 -23.37 -3.00
C SER A 248 43.73 -22.77 -1.63
N ARG A 249 42.62 -22.04 -1.52
CA ARG A 249 42.01 -21.66 -0.24
C ARG A 249 40.59 -22.19 -0.20
N HIS A 250 40.37 -23.20 0.65
CA HIS A 250 39.05 -23.68 1.02
C HIS A 250 38.19 -22.53 1.56
N PRO A 251 36.92 -22.38 1.16
CA PRO A 251 36.03 -21.44 1.81
C PRO A 251 35.58 -22.05 3.15
N VAL A 252 35.91 -21.36 4.25
CA VAL A 252 35.28 -21.60 5.55
C VAL A 252 33.86 -21.06 5.47
N GLU A 253 32.88 -21.96 5.31
CA GLU A 253 31.46 -21.63 5.44
C GLU A 253 31.15 -21.16 6.86
N ARG A 254 31.09 -19.85 7.06
CA ARG A 254 30.46 -19.27 8.25
C ARG A 254 28.95 -19.40 8.10
N ARG A 255 28.39 -20.41 8.76
CA ARG A 255 26.95 -20.55 8.99
C ARG A 255 26.45 -19.37 9.83
N HIS A 256 25.91 -18.34 9.16
CA HIS A 256 25.06 -17.37 9.83
C HIS A 256 23.68 -18.00 9.99
N SER A 257 23.37 -18.39 11.24
CA SER A 257 22.07 -18.85 11.69
C SER A 257 21.00 -17.83 11.32
N ALA A 258 20.16 -18.15 10.33
CA ALA A 258 18.90 -17.45 10.11
C ALA A 258 18.02 -17.68 11.34
N ALA A 259 17.80 -16.63 12.14
CA ALA A 259 16.79 -16.66 13.19
C ALA A 259 15.42 -16.71 12.51
N GLN A 260 14.88 -17.91 12.33
CA GLN A 260 13.52 -18.16 11.85
C GLN A 260 12.55 -17.64 12.92
N SER A 261 11.98 -16.45 12.74
CA SER A 261 10.84 -16.02 13.55
C SER A 261 9.57 -16.60 12.94
N THR A 262 9.17 -17.78 13.41
CA THR A 262 7.88 -18.41 13.10
C THR A 262 6.73 -17.57 13.66
N GLY A 263 6.25 -16.61 12.88
CA GLY A 263 5.02 -15.88 13.18
C GLY A 263 3.82 -16.80 12.96
N ARG A 264 3.17 -17.23 14.05
CA ARG A 264 1.87 -17.90 13.98
C ARG A 264 0.84 -16.91 13.42
N TYR A 265 0.48 -17.01 12.14
CA TYR A 265 -0.68 -16.28 11.61
C TYR A 265 -1.95 -16.87 12.21
N ARG A 266 -2.70 -16.00 12.88
CA ARG A 266 -3.90 -16.35 13.64
C ARG A 266 -5.07 -16.56 12.69
N ALA A 267 -5.79 -17.66 12.88
CA ALA A 267 -6.98 -18.09 12.15
C ALA A 267 -7.90 -16.94 11.70
N HIS A 268 -8.44 -17.05 10.48
CA HIS A 268 -9.44 -16.14 9.89
C HIS A 268 -10.43 -15.66 10.95
N ARG A 269 -10.45 -14.35 11.18
CA ARG A 269 -11.46 -13.68 12.00
C ARG A 269 -12.81 -13.92 11.32
N PRO A 270 -13.89 -14.28 12.05
CA PRO A 270 -15.21 -14.36 11.45
C PRO A 270 -15.50 -13.04 10.73
N VAL A 271 -15.90 -13.15 9.47
CA VAL A 271 -16.17 -12.04 8.56
C VAL A 271 -17.42 -11.32 9.04
N ALA A 272 -17.29 -10.48 10.07
CA ALA A 272 -18.42 -9.76 10.60
C ALA A 272 -18.84 -8.70 9.58
N GLY A 273 -19.88 -9.01 8.81
CA GLY A 273 -20.58 -7.99 8.03
C GLY A 273 -21.07 -6.86 8.94
N THR A 274 -21.16 -5.65 8.40
CA THR A 274 -21.65 -4.46 9.10
C THR A 274 -23.02 -4.07 8.57
N ARG A 275 -23.79 -3.32 9.36
CA ARG A 275 -25.04 -2.71 8.91
C ARG A 275 -24.81 -1.24 8.72
N LEU A 276 -25.08 -0.73 7.52
CA LEU A 276 -24.93 0.68 7.19
C LEU A 276 -26.28 1.40 7.33
N THR A 277 -26.24 2.63 7.81
CA THR A 277 -27.37 3.57 7.77
C THR A 277 -27.60 4.09 6.35
N ALA A 278 -28.68 4.85 6.16
CA ALA A 278 -28.96 5.50 4.88
C ALA A 278 -27.86 6.51 4.51
N ASP A 279 -27.39 7.30 5.47
CA ASP A 279 -26.35 8.32 5.26
C ASP A 279 -24.99 7.70 4.96
N GLU A 280 -24.61 6.66 5.71
CA GLU A 280 -23.38 5.90 5.48
C GLU A 280 -23.40 5.27 4.08
N TRP A 281 -24.48 4.60 3.70
CA TRP A 281 -24.58 3.96 2.40
C TRP A 281 -24.59 4.97 1.25
N SER A 282 -25.35 6.06 1.37
CA SER A 282 -25.39 7.15 0.38
C SER A 282 -24.00 7.76 0.18
N LEU A 283 -23.27 8.01 1.27
CA LEU A 283 -21.91 8.53 1.20
C LEU A 283 -20.95 7.54 0.54
N LEU A 284 -21.05 6.25 0.87
CA LEU A 284 -20.26 5.20 0.22
C LEU A 284 -20.54 5.11 -1.29
N GLN A 285 -21.81 5.20 -1.71
CA GLN A 285 -22.18 5.24 -3.12
C GLN A 285 -21.57 6.44 -3.84
N GLN A 286 -21.58 7.62 -3.21
CA GLN A 286 -20.95 8.82 -3.78
C GLN A 286 -19.44 8.65 -3.96
N VAL A 287 -18.75 8.10 -2.95
CA VAL A 287 -17.29 7.88 -3.01
C VAL A 287 -16.96 6.87 -4.13
N VAL A 288 -17.65 5.73 -4.18
CA VAL A 288 -17.45 4.71 -5.23
C VAL A 288 -17.79 5.25 -6.63
N SER A 289 -18.87 6.03 -6.76
CA SER A 289 -19.25 6.62 -8.05
C SER A 289 -18.24 7.63 -8.57
N ARG A 290 -17.69 8.48 -7.70
CA ARG A 290 -16.61 9.41 -8.07
C ARG A 290 -15.37 8.66 -8.56
N GLN A 291 -15.04 7.55 -7.90
CA GLN A 291 -13.91 6.72 -8.28
C GLN A 291 -14.06 6.17 -9.70
N HIS A 292 -15.25 5.67 -10.05
CA HIS A 292 -15.54 5.21 -11.41
C HIS A 292 -15.45 6.34 -12.45
N ARG A 293 -15.95 7.54 -12.15
CA ARG A 293 -15.91 8.70 -13.06
C ARG A 293 -14.50 9.24 -13.29
N ALA A 294 -13.68 9.28 -12.23
CA ALA A 294 -12.28 9.67 -12.33
C ALA A 294 -11.52 8.72 -13.28
N ALA A 295 -11.85 7.42 -13.25
CA ALA A 295 -11.26 6.43 -14.16
C ALA A 295 -11.74 6.57 -15.62
N THR A 296 -12.95 7.06 -15.88
CA THR A 296 -13.49 7.25 -17.23
C THR A 296 -13.16 8.60 -17.88
N GLN A 297 -12.35 9.45 -17.23
CA GLN A 297 -12.00 10.81 -17.72
C GLN A 297 -13.22 11.70 -18.02
N GLU A 298 -14.36 11.47 -17.37
CA GLU A 298 -15.54 12.31 -17.49
C GLU A 298 -15.39 13.55 -16.59
N THR A 299 -14.98 14.67 -17.18
CA THR A 299 -14.81 15.97 -16.51
C THR A 299 -16.13 16.70 -16.34
N ASP A 300 -17.06 16.17 -15.55
CA ASP A 300 -18.16 16.98 -15.03
C ASP A 300 -17.75 17.58 -13.68
N SER A 301 -18.05 18.87 -13.49
CA SER A 301 -17.76 19.62 -12.26
C SER A 301 -18.41 18.95 -11.04
N VAL A 302 -17.64 18.16 -10.30
CA VAL A 302 -18.13 17.48 -9.10
C VAL A 302 -18.15 18.47 -7.94
N ALA A 303 -19.34 18.68 -7.36
CA ALA A 303 -19.48 19.38 -6.10
C ALA A 303 -18.63 18.67 -5.02
N PRO A 304 -17.90 19.41 -4.17
CA PRO A 304 -17.15 18.81 -3.08
C PRO A 304 -18.07 17.91 -2.25
N PRO A 305 -17.53 16.86 -1.58
CA PRO A 305 -18.35 15.99 -0.74
C PRO A 305 -19.24 16.85 0.15
N ALA A 306 -20.56 16.62 0.10
CA ALA A 306 -21.43 17.15 1.14
C ALA A 306 -20.84 16.64 2.46
N ARG A 307 -20.34 17.57 3.29
CA ARG A 307 -19.79 17.23 4.58
C ARG A 307 -20.93 16.51 5.32
N PRO A 308 -20.79 15.22 5.68
CA PRO A 308 -21.85 14.56 6.43
C PRO A 308 -22.06 15.34 7.72
N ASP A 309 -23.32 15.41 8.15
CA ASP A 309 -23.72 16.20 9.32
C ASP A 309 -23.02 15.72 10.61
N SER A 310 -22.49 14.49 10.63
CA SER A 310 -21.65 13.95 11.71
C SER A 310 -20.33 13.36 11.19
N PRO A 311 -19.18 13.67 11.83
CA PRO A 311 -17.89 13.05 11.53
C PRO A 311 -17.86 11.54 11.78
N ASP A 312 -18.79 11.02 12.59
CA ASP A 312 -18.87 9.59 12.92
C ASP A 312 -19.21 8.71 11.70
N VAL A 313 -19.88 9.29 10.69
CA VAL A 313 -20.23 8.58 9.44
C VAL A 313 -18.97 8.12 8.71
N TRP A 314 -17.94 8.99 8.63
CA TRP A 314 -16.68 8.63 7.99
C TRP A 314 -15.93 7.52 8.74
N LEU A 315 -15.93 7.58 10.08
CA LEU A 315 -15.30 6.55 10.89
C LEU A 315 -16.03 5.21 10.78
N SER A 316 -17.37 5.22 10.70
CA SER A 316 -18.17 4.01 10.46
C SER A 316 -17.88 3.40 9.09
N LEU A 317 -17.77 4.22 8.05
CA LEU A 317 -17.38 3.77 6.71
C LEU A 317 -15.95 3.25 6.65
N GLU A 318 -15.00 3.93 7.32
CA GLU A 318 -13.64 3.41 7.45
C GLU A 318 -13.66 2.02 8.08
N ARG A 319 -14.43 1.79 9.15
CA ARG A 319 -14.53 0.46 9.79
C ARG A 319 -15.07 -0.60 8.82
N ALA A 320 -16.13 -0.28 8.09
CA ALA A 320 -16.71 -1.20 7.11
C ALA A 320 -15.71 -1.55 5.99
N LEU A 321 -15.06 -0.54 5.42
CA LEU A 321 -14.06 -0.69 4.36
C LEU A 321 -12.77 -1.35 4.85
N ARG A 322 -12.38 -1.11 6.10
CA ARG A 322 -11.26 -1.77 6.77
C ARG A 322 -11.48 -3.28 6.82
N TYR A 323 -12.64 -3.72 7.31
CA TYR A 323 -12.95 -5.17 7.34
C TYR A 323 -13.00 -5.76 5.94
N TYR A 324 -13.53 -5.01 4.98
CA TYR A 324 -13.56 -5.42 3.59
C TYR A 324 -12.15 -5.57 2.98
N ALA A 325 -11.29 -4.55 3.12
CA ALA A 325 -9.91 -4.59 2.65
C ALA A 325 -9.11 -5.72 3.33
N GLN A 326 -9.25 -5.90 4.65
CA GLN A 326 -8.58 -6.97 5.38
C GLN A 326 -9.02 -8.37 4.92
N TYR A 327 -10.29 -8.53 4.53
CA TYR A 327 -10.78 -9.78 3.94
C TYR A 327 -10.15 -10.05 2.57
N HIS A 328 -10.14 -9.07 1.67
CA HIS A 328 -9.63 -9.26 0.31
C HIS A 328 -8.10 -9.32 0.21
N PHE A 329 -7.38 -8.62 1.08
CA PHE A 329 -5.92 -8.68 1.13
C PHE A 329 -5.40 -9.75 2.08
N GLU A 330 -6.28 -10.46 2.80
CA GLU A 330 -5.95 -11.50 3.78
C GLU A 330 -4.93 -11.06 4.86
N ARG A 331 -4.90 -9.75 5.16
CA ARG A 331 -3.90 -9.12 6.02
C ARG A 331 -4.54 -8.06 6.90
N ALA A 332 -4.16 -8.04 8.18
CA ALA A 332 -4.61 -7.01 9.10
C ALA A 332 -3.81 -5.71 8.91
N ILE A 333 -4.53 -4.61 8.72
CA ILE A 333 -3.99 -3.25 8.58
C ILE A 333 -3.55 -2.76 9.96
N GLN A 334 -2.24 -2.64 10.19
CA GLN A 334 -1.69 -2.38 11.52
C GLN A 334 -1.96 -0.93 11.96
N SER A 335 -1.82 0.02 11.04
CA SER A 335 -2.04 1.45 11.28
C SER A 335 -3.50 1.75 11.63
N ALA A 336 -4.43 0.84 11.30
CA ALA A 336 -5.84 0.99 11.64
C ALA A 336 -6.11 1.02 13.15
N HIS A 337 -5.21 0.47 13.98
CA HIS A 337 -5.39 0.46 15.44
C HIS A 337 -5.43 1.87 16.04
N LEU A 338 -4.79 2.84 15.40
CA LEU A 338 -4.78 4.23 15.86
C LEU A 338 -5.91 5.07 15.27
N ILE A 339 -6.54 4.63 14.17
CA ILE A 339 -7.63 5.38 13.51
C ILE A 339 -8.78 5.63 14.47
N ASP A 340 -9.23 4.60 15.18
CA ASP A 340 -10.32 4.73 16.14
C ASP A 340 -9.98 5.74 17.25
N SER A 341 -8.72 5.81 17.70
CA SER A 341 -8.30 6.77 18.73
C SER A 341 -8.08 8.18 18.18
N CYS A 342 -7.64 8.33 16.93
CA CYS A 342 -7.40 9.63 16.32
C CYS A 342 -8.68 10.34 15.89
N PHE A 343 -9.72 9.58 15.54
CA PHE A 343 -10.92 10.10 14.90
C PHE A 343 -12.21 9.77 15.64
N ALA A 344 -12.16 9.07 16.77
CA ALA A 344 -13.33 9.01 17.64
C ALA A 344 -13.64 10.42 18.13
N SER A 345 -14.88 10.86 17.87
CA SER A 345 -15.46 12.00 18.55
C SER A 345 -15.32 11.74 20.06
N LEU A 346 -14.53 12.56 20.76
CA LEU A 346 -14.65 12.61 22.22
C LEU A 346 -16.14 12.87 22.51
N PRO A 347 -16.77 12.15 23.46
CA PRO A 347 -18.14 12.47 23.82
C PRO A 347 -18.18 13.95 24.17
N SER A 348 -18.87 14.74 23.34
CA SER A 348 -19.29 16.06 23.74
C SER A 348 -20.24 15.85 24.91
N THR A 349 -20.02 16.64 25.97
CA THR A 349 -20.78 16.73 27.24
C THR A 349 -20.24 15.86 28.39
N VAL A 350 -20.21 16.36 29.63
CA VAL A 350 -21.24 17.23 30.22
C VAL A 350 -20.67 18.33 31.12
N SER A 351 -21.12 19.57 30.90
CA SER A 351 -21.04 20.73 31.81
C SER A 351 -22.10 20.68 32.88
#